data_AF-A0A946B372-F1
#
_entry.id   AF-A0A946B372-F1
#
_cell.length_a   1.000
_cell.length_b   1.000
_cell.length_c   1.000
_cell.angle_alpha   90.00
_cell.angle_beta   90.00
_cell.angle_gamma   90.00
#
_symmetry.space_group_name_H-M   'P 1'
#
loop_
_entity.id
_entity.type
_entity.pdbx_description
1 polymer ?
#
loop_
_entity_poly.entity_id
_entity_poly.type
_entity_poly.pdbx_seq_one_letter_code
_entity_poly.pdbx_strand_id
1 'polypeptide(L)'
;MGGKVYGVGLGPGDPELITLKAARVIAAADVVAYPAPPDGPSFARSIAAAHLSAQQLEIPVRMPLDPATFPADEAYGAGAAAITAELANGKTVAVLCQGDPCLYGSFMYLFDRLSTDWPVEIIPGVSSLGATAG
;
A
#
# COMPACT_ATOMS: atom_id res chain seq x y z
N MET A 1 -13.47 -6.07 -18.01
CA MET A 1 -12.01 -6.02 -17.79
C MET A 1 -11.79 -5.95 -16.30
N GLY A 2 -10.99 -6.85 -15.72
CA GLY A 2 -10.69 -6.84 -14.29
C GLY A 2 -9.77 -5.67 -13.92
N GLY A 3 -9.82 -5.25 -12.66
CA GLY A 3 -8.92 -4.25 -12.09
C GLY A 3 -7.47 -4.71 -11.99
N LYS A 4 -6.59 -3.81 -11.54
CA LYS A 4 -5.16 -4.08 -11.36
C LYS A 4 -4.66 -3.54 -10.02
N VAL A 5 -3.75 -4.29 -9.40
CA VAL A 5 -3.08 -3.90 -8.15
C VAL A 5 -1.68 -3.38 -8.44
N TYR A 6 -1.30 -2.31 -7.76
CA TYR A 6 0.07 -1.83 -7.68
C TYR A 6 0.56 -1.91 -6.24
N GLY A 7 1.64 -2.66 -5.98
CA GLY A 7 2.35 -2.59 -4.70
C GLY A 7 3.38 -1.48 -4.75
N VAL A 8 3.19 -0.39 -4.00
CA VAL A 8 3.97 0.85 -4.17
C VAL A 8 4.86 1.14 -2.96
N GLY A 9 6.17 1.08 -3.17
CA GLY A 9 7.17 1.52 -2.20
C GLY A 9 7.23 3.03 -2.04
N LEU A 10 7.07 3.50 -0.81
CA LEU A 10 7.07 4.92 -0.47
C LEU A 10 8.46 5.49 -0.14
N GLY A 11 9.47 4.64 0.00
CA GLY A 11 10.76 5.11 0.53
C GLY A 11 10.81 5.08 2.06
N PRO A 12 11.90 5.59 2.67
CA PRO A 12 12.20 5.39 4.09
C PRO A 12 11.33 6.24 5.05
N GLY A 13 10.62 7.25 4.56
CA GLY A 13 9.76 8.10 5.37
C GLY A 13 9.74 9.57 4.93
N ASP A 14 10.82 10.04 4.30
CA ASP A 14 10.85 11.37 3.70
C ASP A 14 10.03 11.38 2.38
N PRO A 15 8.98 12.21 2.25
CA PRO A 15 8.20 12.33 1.01
C PRO A 15 9.04 12.68 -0.22
N GLU A 16 10.16 13.39 -0.07
CA GLU A 16 11.05 13.73 -1.19
C GLU A 16 11.78 12.49 -1.76
N LEU A 17 11.78 11.37 -1.03
CA LEU A 17 12.39 10.11 -1.46
C LEU A 17 11.40 9.15 -2.16
N ILE A 18 10.17 9.60 -2.41
CA ILE A 18 9.24 8.88 -3.28
C ILE A 18 9.78 8.92 -4.71
N THR A 19 9.81 7.75 -5.38
CA THR A 19 10.27 7.70 -6.76
C THR A 19 9.24 8.33 -7.72
N LEU A 20 9.70 8.87 -8.85
CA LEU A 20 8.82 9.43 -9.88
C LEU A 20 7.82 8.40 -10.45
N LYS A 21 8.13 7.10 -10.40
CA LYS A 21 7.19 6.05 -10.81
C LYS A 21 6.12 5.83 -9.73
N ALA A 22 6.51 5.77 -8.45
CA ALA A 22 5.57 5.66 -7.33
C ALA A 22 4.59 6.83 -7.31
N ALA A 23 5.08 8.07 -7.39
CA ALA A 23 4.23 9.27 -7.42
C ALA A 23 3.19 9.24 -8.55
N ARG A 24 3.59 8.85 -9.77
CA ARG A 24 2.68 8.73 -10.92
C ARG A 24 1.62 7.65 -10.72
N VAL A 25 2.00 6.49 -10.19
CA VAL A 25 1.07 5.38 -9.94
C VAL A 25 0.07 5.76 -8.85
N ILE A 26 0.54 6.37 -7.76
CA ILE A 26 -0.33 6.85 -6.67
C ILE A 26 -1.34 7.86 -7.19
N ALA A 27 -0.90 8.87 -7.96
CA ALA A 27 -1.79 9.91 -8.46
C ALA A 27 -2.81 9.41 -9.49
N ALA A 28 -2.49 8.34 -10.23
CA ALA A 28 -3.34 7.79 -11.28
C ALA A 28 -4.30 6.68 -10.80
N ALA A 29 -4.09 6.11 -9.61
CA ALA A 29 -4.91 5.02 -9.11
C ALA A 29 -6.32 5.50 -8.74
N ASP A 30 -7.34 4.69 -8.98
CA ASP A 30 -8.72 5.00 -8.57
C ASP A 30 -8.90 4.86 -7.04
N VAL A 31 -8.15 3.92 -6.45
CA VAL A 31 -8.21 3.57 -5.04
C VAL A 31 -6.80 3.50 -4.46
N VAL A 32 -6.63 4.00 -3.24
CA VAL A 32 -5.38 3.90 -2.49
C VAL A 32 -5.61 3.15 -1.18
N ALA A 33 -4.93 2.03 -1.01
CA ALA A 33 -4.98 1.23 0.20
C ALA A 33 -3.67 1.38 0.99
N TYR A 34 -3.72 1.44 2.31
CA TYR A 34 -2.52 1.63 3.13
C TYR A 34 -2.66 1.07 4.54
N PRO A 35 -1.57 0.62 5.19
CA PRO A 35 -1.60 0.18 6.57
C PRO A 35 -1.89 1.38 7.49
N ALA A 36 -2.71 1.18 8.50
CA ALA A 36 -3.04 2.19 9.49
C ALA A 36 -3.18 1.55 10.89
N PRO A 37 -2.91 2.28 11.99
CA PRO A 37 -3.25 1.82 13.33
C PRO A 37 -4.77 1.60 13.48
N PRO A 38 -5.24 0.88 14.52
CA PRO A 38 -6.67 0.64 14.74
C PRO A 38 -7.45 1.96 14.77
N ASP A 39 -6.87 2.95 15.42
CA ASP A 39 -7.38 4.31 15.51
C ASP A 39 -6.30 5.32 15.12
N GLY A 40 -6.70 6.39 14.44
CA GLY A 40 -5.81 7.51 14.09
C GLY A 40 -5.24 7.47 12.66
N PRO A 41 -4.29 8.38 12.37
CA PRO A 41 -3.75 8.59 11.04
C PRO A 41 -2.73 7.51 10.64
N SER A 42 -2.61 7.25 9.34
CA SER A 42 -1.58 6.38 8.77
C SER A 42 -0.32 7.16 8.41
N PHE A 43 0.83 6.67 8.85
CA PHE A 43 2.12 7.22 8.46
C PHE A 43 2.39 7.02 6.96
N ALA A 44 2.11 5.84 6.41
CA ALA A 44 2.24 5.57 4.98
C ALA A 44 1.41 6.55 4.13
N ARG A 45 0.16 6.80 4.55
CA ARG A 45 -0.69 7.81 3.91
C ARG A 45 -0.08 9.21 3.98
N SER A 46 0.50 9.61 5.12
CA SER A 46 1.10 10.94 5.26
C SER A 46 2.30 11.16 4.34
N ILE A 47 3.10 10.12 4.08
CA ILE A 47 4.23 10.19 3.16
C ILE A 47 3.73 10.47 1.74
N ALA A 48 2.67 9.77 1.31
CA ALA A 48 2.09 9.89 -0.02
C ALA A 48 1.19 11.14 -0.21
N ALA A 49 0.95 11.93 0.83
CA ALA A 49 -0.13 12.92 0.87
C ALA A 49 -0.10 13.94 -0.29
N ALA A 50 1.09 14.37 -0.72
CA ALA A 50 1.27 15.32 -1.82
C ALA A 50 0.89 14.74 -3.21
N HIS A 51 0.73 13.43 -3.31
CA HIS A 51 0.38 12.71 -4.54
C HIS A 51 -1.05 12.15 -4.52
N LEU A 52 -1.79 12.34 -3.42
CA LEU A 52 -3.18 11.92 -3.30
C LEU A 52 -4.12 12.99 -3.88
N SER A 53 -5.22 12.53 -4.47
CA SER A 53 -6.33 13.34 -4.95
C SER A 53 -7.58 13.09 -4.11
N ALA A 54 -8.37 14.13 -3.88
CA ALA A 54 -9.64 14.04 -3.15
C ALA A 54 -10.71 13.18 -3.85
N GLN A 55 -10.48 12.79 -5.11
CA GLN A 55 -11.39 11.93 -5.88
C GLN A 55 -11.14 10.43 -5.66
N GLN A 56 -10.00 10.08 -5.06
CA GLN A 56 -9.63 8.68 -4.85
C GLN A 56 -10.40 8.09 -3.67
N LEU A 57 -10.78 6.83 -3.78
CA LEU A 57 -11.27 6.07 -2.63
C LEU A 57 -10.08 5.64 -1.78
N GLU A 58 -10.19 5.76 -0.46
CA GLU A 58 -9.13 5.37 0.46
C GLU A 58 -9.54 4.14 1.30
N ILE A 59 -8.70 3.12 1.32
CA ILE A 59 -8.89 1.88 2.10
C ILE A 59 -7.82 1.80 3.19
N PRO A 60 -8.11 2.22 4.43
CA PRO A 60 -7.21 1.99 5.55
C PRO A 60 -7.28 0.52 5.98
N VAL A 61 -6.17 -0.21 5.86
CA VAL A 61 -6.01 -1.56 6.42
C VAL A 61 -5.61 -1.41 7.89
N ARG A 62 -6.60 -1.54 8.77
CA ARG A 62 -6.47 -1.28 10.21
C ARG A 62 -5.77 -2.44 10.91
N MET A 63 -4.51 -2.24 11.27
CA MET A 63 -3.65 -3.24 11.88
C MET A 63 -3.78 -3.21 13.40
N PRO A 64 -3.99 -4.35 14.08
CA PRO A 64 -3.95 -4.43 15.54
C PRO A 64 -2.56 -4.05 16.07
N LEU A 65 -2.53 -3.47 17.28
CA LEU A 65 -1.28 -3.08 17.96
C LEU A 65 -0.65 -4.23 18.75
N ASP A 66 -1.39 -5.31 19.00
CA ASP A 66 -0.93 -6.45 19.78
C ASP A 66 -0.04 -7.38 18.95
N PRO A 67 1.26 -7.54 19.27
CA PRO A 67 2.15 -8.45 18.56
C PRO A 67 1.68 -9.91 18.57
N ALA A 68 0.91 -10.34 19.58
CA ALA A 68 0.36 -11.69 19.65
C ALA A 68 -0.64 -11.98 18.53
N THR A 69 -1.20 -10.93 17.93
CA THR A 69 -2.12 -11.06 16.80
C THR A 69 -1.41 -11.16 15.47
N PHE A 70 -0.07 -11.01 15.41
CA PHE A 70 0.71 -11.12 14.18
C PHE A 70 0.53 -12.51 13.53
N PRO A 71 0.29 -12.62 12.21
CA PRO A 71 0.41 -11.58 11.18
C PRO A 71 -0.85 -10.72 10.97
N ALA A 72 -1.78 -10.62 11.92
CA ALA A 72 -3.04 -9.88 11.80
C ALA A 72 -3.88 -10.37 10.61
N ASP A 73 -4.05 -11.69 10.53
CA ASP A 73 -4.70 -12.39 9.41
C ASP A 73 -6.08 -11.83 9.06
N GLU A 74 -6.88 -11.53 10.09
CA GLU A 74 -8.20 -10.93 9.95
C GLU A 74 -8.15 -9.52 9.32
N ALA A 75 -7.19 -8.68 9.75
CA ALA A 75 -7.03 -7.33 9.20
C ALA A 75 -6.62 -7.37 7.72
N TYR A 76 -5.68 -8.27 7.36
CA TYR A 76 -5.29 -8.46 5.97
C TYR A 76 -6.39 -9.12 5.14
N GLY A 77 -7.18 -10.03 5.72
CA GLY A 77 -8.35 -10.62 5.08
C GLY A 77 -9.41 -9.57 4.76
N ALA A 78 -9.75 -8.72 5.74
CA ALA A 78 -10.69 -7.60 5.54
C ALA A 78 -10.17 -6.59 4.51
N GLY A 79 -8.87 -6.24 4.58
CA GLY A 79 -8.23 -5.36 3.60
C GLY A 79 -8.25 -5.94 2.19
N ALA A 80 -7.90 -7.22 2.02
CA ALA A 80 -7.92 -7.90 0.73
C ALA A 80 -9.34 -8.01 0.15
N ALA A 81 -10.35 -8.26 0.99
CA ALA A 81 -11.75 -8.28 0.57
C ALA A 81 -12.23 -6.91 0.06
N ALA A 82 -11.89 -5.83 0.78
CA ALA A 82 -12.21 -4.47 0.36
C ALA A 82 -11.52 -4.10 -0.96
N ILE A 83 -10.24 -4.45 -1.11
CA ILE A 83 -9.48 -4.25 -2.35
C ILE A 83 -10.10 -5.02 -3.51
N THR A 84 -10.46 -6.29 -3.29
CA THR A 84 -11.08 -7.17 -4.30
C THR A 84 -12.41 -6.62 -4.79
N ALA A 85 -13.23 -6.03 -3.90
CA ALA A 85 -14.49 -5.41 -4.29
C ALA A 85 -14.28 -4.27 -5.30
N GLU A 86 -13.25 -3.45 -5.13
CA GLU A 86 -12.94 -2.36 -6.07
C GLU A 86 -12.33 -2.88 -7.38
N LEU A 87 -11.45 -3.89 -7.31
CA LEU A 87 -10.86 -4.54 -8.48
C LEU A 87 -11.93 -5.20 -9.37
N ALA A 88 -12.95 -5.81 -8.76
CA ALA A 88 -14.09 -6.40 -9.46
C ALA A 88 -14.92 -5.36 -10.25
N ASN A 89 -14.88 -4.09 -9.81
CA ASN A 89 -15.49 -2.97 -10.53
C ASN A 89 -14.57 -2.39 -11.63
N GLY A 90 -13.44 -3.05 -11.92
CA GLY A 90 -12.50 -2.62 -12.96
C GLY A 90 -11.54 -1.50 -12.53
N LYS A 91 -11.51 -1.15 -11.24
CA LYS A 91 -10.67 -0.08 -10.71
C LYS A 91 -9.22 -0.51 -10.54
N THR A 92 -8.33 0.45 -10.55
CA THR A 92 -6.93 0.30 -10.18
C THR A 92 -6.73 0.61 -8.69
N VAL A 93 -5.93 -0.20 -8.01
CA VAL A 93 -5.67 -0.06 -6.57
C VAL A 93 -4.16 0.07 -6.32
N ALA A 94 -3.72 1.19 -5.74
CA ALA A 94 -2.36 1.37 -5.24
C ALA A 94 -2.29 1.00 -3.76
N VAL A 95 -1.59 -0.08 -3.43
CA VAL A 95 -1.32 -0.52 -2.05
C VAL A 95 0.01 0.07 -1.60
N LEU A 96 -0.05 1.02 -0.69
CA LEU A 96 1.12 1.75 -0.19
C LEU A 96 1.91 0.91 0.83
N CYS A 97 3.23 0.90 0.65
CA CYS A 97 4.17 0.14 1.45
C CYS A 97 5.26 1.10 1.96
N GLN A 98 5.54 1.12 3.26
CA GLN A 98 6.69 1.86 3.77
C GLN A 98 7.99 1.16 3.35
N GLY A 99 9.00 1.94 2.95
CA GLY A 99 10.27 1.40 2.43
C GLY A 99 10.13 0.86 1.01
N ASP A 100 10.71 -0.31 0.78
CA ASP A 100 10.60 -1.06 -0.47
C ASP A 100 9.71 -2.31 -0.27
N PRO A 101 8.74 -2.59 -1.17
CA PRO A 101 7.80 -3.70 -1.00
C PRO A 101 8.47 -5.08 -1.01
N CYS A 102 9.66 -5.21 -1.61
CA CYS A 102 10.40 -6.47 -1.66
C CYS A 102 11.32 -6.66 -0.43
N LEU A 103 11.52 -5.63 0.39
CA LEU A 103 12.38 -5.65 1.59
C LEU A 103 11.61 -5.62 2.91
N TYR A 104 10.32 -5.23 2.93
CA TYR A 104 9.51 -5.14 4.15
C TYR A 104 8.17 -5.89 4.03
N GLY A 105 7.97 -6.87 4.93
CA GLY A 105 7.03 -7.99 4.77
C GLY A 105 5.53 -7.71 4.92
N SER A 106 5.06 -6.51 5.27
CA SER A 106 3.62 -6.27 5.48
C SER A 106 2.80 -6.29 4.18
N PHE A 107 3.38 -5.82 3.07
CA PHE A 107 2.73 -5.90 1.75
C PHE A 107 2.54 -7.34 1.29
N MET A 108 3.50 -8.23 1.61
CA MET A 108 3.49 -9.60 1.15
C MET A 108 2.25 -10.38 1.61
N TYR A 109 1.66 -10.03 2.76
CA TYR A 109 0.41 -10.65 3.23
C TYR A 109 -0.81 -10.30 2.36
N LEU A 110 -0.84 -9.08 1.80
CA LEU A 110 -1.87 -8.69 0.82
C LEU A 110 -1.51 -9.24 -0.57
N PHE A 111 -0.23 -9.23 -0.95
CA PHE A 111 0.23 -9.80 -2.21
C PHE A 111 -0.17 -11.28 -2.34
N ASP A 112 0.08 -12.09 -1.32
CA ASP A 112 -0.27 -13.52 -1.31
C ASP A 112 -1.77 -13.76 -1.52
N ARG A 113 -2.61 -12.90 -0.92
CA ARG A 113 -4.07 -12.95 -1.03
C ARG A 113 -4.62 -12.44 -2.36
N LEU A 114 -3.90 -11.55 -3.05
CA LEU A 114 -4.42 -10.84 -4.23
C LEU A 114 -3.80 -11.33 -5.54
N SER A 115 -2.55 -11.76 -5.53
CA SER A 115 -1.77 -12.05 -6.75
C SER A 115 -2.20 -13.31 -7.51
N THR A 116 -2.94 -14.21 -6.86
CA THR A 116 -3.50 -15.40 -7.51
C THR A 116 -4.65 -15.03 -8.46
N ASP A 117 -5.48 -14.06 -8.07
CA ASP A 117 -6.71 -13.70 -8.79
C ASP A 117 -6.59 -12.43 -9.63
N TRP A 118 -5.64 -11.55 -9.29
CA TRP A 118 -5.51 -10.22 -9.89
C TRP A 118 -4.09 -9.94 -10.40
N PRO A 119 -3.95 -9.19 -11.50
CA PRO A 119 -2.64 -8.74 -11.94
C PRO A 119 -2.05 -7.76 -10.92
N VAL A 120 -0.82 -8.04 -10.47
CA VAL A 120 -0.08 -7.21 -9.53
C VAL A 120 1.21 -6.71 -10.18
N GLU A 121 1.46 -5.41 -10.11
CA GLU A 121 2.75 -4.82 -10.46
C GLU A 121 3.41 -4.21 -9.22
N ILE A 122 4.68 -4.53 -8.97
CA ILE A 122 5.44 -3.96 -7.86
C ILE A 122 6.23 -2.75 -8.37
N ILE A 123 6.08 -1.64 -7.66
CA ILE A 123 6.83 -0.40 -7.86
C ILE A 123 7.83 -0.28 -6.71
N PRO A 124 9.14 -0.45 -6.99
CA PRO A 124 10.16 -0.42 -5.95
C PRO A 124 10.28 0.97 -5.30
N GLY A 125 10.67 0.97 -4.03
CA GLY A 125 10.92 2.16 -3.22
C GLY A 125 12.37 2.22 -2.74
N VAL A 126 12.76 3.35 -2.14
CA VAL A 126 14.06 3.48 -1.48
C VAL A 126 14.01 2.77 -0.12
N SER A 127 14.88 1.78 0.10
CA SER A 127 14.96 1.12 1.41
C SER A 127 15.65 1.99 2.46
N SER A 128 15.23 1.90 3.73
CA SER A 128 15.88 2.64 4.83
C SER A 128 17.33 2.23 5.05
N LEU A 129 17.73 1.00 4.67
CA LEU A 129 19.12 0.56 4.67
C LEU A 129 20.00 1.34 3.66
N GLY A 130 19.40 1.87 2.58
CA GLY A 130 20.08 2.73 1.62
C GLY A 130 20.05 4.21 1.99
N ALA A 131 19.21 4.62 2.95
CA ALA A 131 18.98 6.02 3.30
C ALA A 131 19.90 6.54 4.42
N THR A 132 20.56 5.67 5.18
CA THR A 132 21.46 6.04 6.28
C THR A 132 22.88 6.44 5.85
N ALA A 133 23.12 6.62 4.54
CA ALA A 133 24.43 6.96 3.99
C ALA A 133 24.59 8.46 3.63
N GLY A 134 23.64 9.30 4.05
CA GLY A 134 23.61 10.75 3.80
C GLY A 134 23.97 11.58 5.04
#